data_AF-X0VTP7-F1
#
_entry.id   AF-X0VTP7-F1
#
_cell.length_a   1.000
_cell.length_b   1.000
_cell.length_c   1.000
_cell.angle_alpha   90.00
_cell.angle_beta   90.00
_cell.angle_gamma   90.00
#
_symmetry.space_group_name_H-M   'P 1'
#
loop_
_entity.id
_entity.type
_entity.pdbx_description
1 polymer ?
#
loop_
_entity_poly.entity_id
_entity_poly.type
_entity_poly.pdbx_seq_one_letter_code
_entity_poly.pdbx_strand_id
1 'polypeptide(L)'
;DVTAIHTAYPDFLNRNVRKSIFHRDANPFLSEIFKKVAGRKEQEEVLEEKGPCIIMATSGMMTGGASVEYFKRLADNKRNGILFVGYQGQGSLGRKVQDGEKEIMMPKMEGVETIKVEMEVKTIAGLTGHAGRNELLRFIYNLNPRPKKIIINHGESSKCLELASTMHKNYRVETNAPKNLETVRLR
;
A
#
# COMPACT_ATOMS: atom_id res chain seq x y z
N ASP A 1 1.51 -17.82 4.90
CA ASP A 1 0.31 -17.31 4.23
C ASP A 1 -0.35 -16.30 5.15
N VAL A 2 -0.55 -15.05 4.73
CA VAL A 2 -1.01 -13.96 5.61
C VAL A 2 -2.52 -14.04 5.89
N THR A 3 -3.32 -14.46 4.91
CA THR A 3 -4.79 -14.58 5.09
C THR A 3 -5.12 -15.65 6.13
N ALA A 4 -4.37 -16.76 6.12
CA ALA A 4 -4.52 -17.82 7.13
C ALA A 4 -4.29 -17.31 8.57
N ILE A 5 -3.33 -16.39 8.75
CA ILE A 5 -3.08 -15.75 10.06
C ILE A 5 -4.30 -14.91 10.47
N HIS A 6 -4.90 -14.14 9.56
CA HIS A 6 -6.10 -13.34 9.88
C HIS A 6 -7.27 -14.22 10.33
N THR A 7 -7.47 -15.39 9.70
CA THR A 7 -8.52 -16.32 10.11
C THR A 7 -8.23 -17.02 11.44
N ALA A 8 -6.96 -17.15 11.84
CA ALA A 8 -6.56 -17.71 13.12
C ALA A 8 -6.74 -16.74 14.31
N TYR A 9 -6.80 -15.43 14.03
CA TYR A 9 -6.93 -14.38 15.05
C TYR A 9 -8.17 -13.48 14.82
N PRO A 10 -9.38 -14.06 14.81
CA PRO A 10 -10.60 -13.34 14.43
C PRO A 10 -11.00 -12.24 15.45
N ASP A 11 -10.48 -12.30 16.67
CA ASP A 11 -10.74 -11.29 17.71
C ASP A 11 -10.15 -9.91 17.41
N PHE A 12 -9.16 -9.84 16.51
CA PHE A 12 -8.56 -8.58 16.06
C PHE A 12 -9.30 -7.96 14.87
N LEU A 13 -10.34 -8.63 14.36
CA LEU A 13 -11.14 -8.15 13.23
C LEU A 13 -12.38 -7.42 13.72
N ASN A 14 -12.92 -6.56 12.86
CA ASN A 14 -14.18 -5.90 13.16
C ASN A 14 -15.30 -6.93 13.37
N ARG A 15 -16.33 -6.52 14.12
CA ARG A 15 -17.44 -7.39 14.55
C ARG A 15 -18.10 -8.16 13.39
N ASN A 16 -18.20 -7.56 12.21
CA ASN A 16 -18.89 -8.16 11.08
C ASN A 16 -18.05 -9.28 10.45
N VAL A 17 -16.78 -9.00 10.15
CA VAL A 17 -15.86 -9.99 9.58
C VAL A 17 -15.57 -11.11 10.59
N ARG A 18 -15.42 -10.77 11.87
CA ARG A 18 -15.24 -11.77 12.94
C ARG A 18 -16.39 -12.78 12.95
N LYS A 19 -17.64 -12.31 12.86
CA LYS A 19 -18.82 -13.19 12.79
C LYS A 19 -18.81 -14.06 11.53
N SER A 20 -18.46 -13.48 10.38
CA SER A 20 -18.53 -14.19 9.11
C SER A 20 -17.47 -15.30 8.99
N ILE A 21 -16.32 -15.18 9.65
CA ILE A 21 -15.26 -16.21 9.62
C ILE A 21 -15.73 -17.57 10.15
N PHE A 22 -16.62 -17.59 11.14
CA PHE A 22 -17.12 -18.82 11.75
C PHE A 22 -18.20 -19.53 10.94
N HIS A 23 -18.68 -18.94 9.85
CA HIS A 23 -19.69 -19.52 8.96
C HIS A 23 -19.07 -19.74 7.58
N ARG A 24 -18.89 -21.01 7.18
CA ARG A 24 -18.18 -21.37 5.94
C ARG A 24 -18.74 -20.65 4.71
N ASP A 25 -20.06 -20.62 4.56
CA ASP A 25 -20.74 -20.01 3.40
C ASP A 25 -20.67 -18.47 3.41
N ALA A 26 -20.21 -17.85 4.51
CA ALA A 26 -20.08 -16.40 4.65
C ALA A 26 -18.62 -15.95 4.85
N ASN A 27 -17.67 -16.87 4.97
CA ASN A 27 -16.26 -16.50 5.19
C ASN A 27 -15.67 -15.95 3.89
N PRO A 28 -15.38 -14.63 3.80
CA PRO A 28 -14.96 -14.01 2.55
C PRO A 28 -13.60 -14.53 2.06
N PHE A 29 -12.78 -15.07 2.96
CA PHE A 29 -11.43 -15.56 2.66
C PHE A 29 -11.41 -16.98 2.09
N LEU A 30 -12.53 -17.70 2.17
CA LEU A 30 -12.67 -19.07 1.63
C LEU A 30 -13.40 -19.10 0.29
N SER A 31 -13.67 -17.94 -0.32
CA SER A 31 -14.34 -17.87 -1.61
C SER A 31 -13.50 -18.54 -2.71
N GLU A 32 -14.15 -19.38 -3.51
CA GLU A 32 -13.53 -20.13 -4.62
C GLU A 32 -12.99 -19.23 -5.74
N ILE A 33 -13.36 -17.95 -5.75
CA ILE A 33 -12.82 -16.96 -6.70
C ILE A 33 -11.32 -16.72 -6.49
N PHE A 34 -10.81 -16.97 -5.29
CA PHE A 34 -9.40 -16.79 -4.98
C PHE A 34 -8.60 -18.05 -5.31
N LYS A 35 -7.77 -17.95 -6.35
CA LYS A 35 -6.77 -18.97 -6.67
C LYS A 35 -5.42 -18.56 -6.11
N LYS A 36 -4.87 -19.39 -5.23
CA LYS A 36 -3.53 -19.17 -4.69
C LYS A 36 -2.49 -19.59 -5.72
N VAL A 37 -1.51 -18.71 -5.97
CA VAL A 37 -0.37 -18.98 -6.84
C VAL A 37 0.85 -19.21 -5.96
N ALA A 38 1.41 -20.42 -6.01
CA ALA A 38 2.53 -20.86 -5.21
C ALA A 38 3.74 -21.20 -6.09
N GLY A 39 4.73 -20.31 -6.09
CA GLY A 39 6.00 -20.54 -6.77
C GLY A 39 5.98 -20.20 -8.26
N ARG A 40 7.12 -20.45 -8.90
CA ARG A 40 7.40 -19.96 -10.26
C ARG A 40 6.55 -20.63 -11.34
N LYS A 41 6.33 -21.94 -11.23
CA LYS A 41 5.60 -22.71 -12.24
C LYS A 41 4.17 -22.20 -12.40
N GLU A 42 3.44 -22.10 -11.30
CA GLU A 42 2.06 -21.60 -11.30
C GLU A 42 1.99 -20.12 -11.75
N GLN A 43 3.02 -19.32 -11.44
CA GLN A 43 3.11 -17.95 -11.94
C GLN A 43 3.24 -17.88 -13.47
N GLU A 44 4.06 -18.75 -14.07
CA GLU A 44 4.15 -18.85 -15.54
C GLU A 44 2.84 -19.36 -16.14
N GLU A 45 2.17 -20.33 -15.49
CA GLU A 45 0.85 -20.80 -15.93
C GLU A 45 -0.18 -19.66 -15.98
N VAL A 46 -0.17 -18.75 -14.99
CA VAL A 46 -1.04 -17.54 -15.00
C VAL A 46 -0.67 -16.57 -16.13
N LEU A 47 0.62 -16.44 -16.45
CA LEU A 47 1.09 -15.58 -17.56
C LEU A 47 0.76 -16.17 -18.94
N GLU A 48 0.65 -17.49 -19.05
CA GLU A 48 0.31 -18.22 -20.27
C GLU A 48 -1.21 -18.43 -20.44
N GLU A 49 -1.98 -18.27 -19.37
CA GLU A 49 -3.43 -18.50 -19.36
C GLU A 49 -4.15 -17.60 -20.38
N LYS A 50 -5.00 -18.22 -21.19
CA LYS A 50 -5.76 -17.52 -22.23
C LYS A 50 -7.04 -16.93 -21.64
N GLY A 51 -6.97 -15.69 -21.16
CA GLY A 51 -8.15 -14.94 -20.73
C GLY A 51 -7.82 -13.74 -19.83
N PRO A 52 -8.76 -12.79 -19.67
CA PRO A 52 -8.61 -11.72 -18.69
C PRO A 52 -8.75 -12.27 -17.27
N CYS A 53 -7.87 -11.84 -16.36
CA CYS A 53 -7.92 -12.19 -14.94
C CYS A 53 -7.52 -11.00 -14.06
N ILE A 54 -7.70 -11.15 -12.74
CA ILE A 54 -7.22 -10.18 -11.74
C ILE A 54 -6.06 -10.83 -10.99
N ILE A 55 -4.91 -10.16 -11.01
CA ILE A 55 -3.70 -10.61 -10.33
C ILE A 55 -3.47 -9.72 -9.11
N MET A 56 -3.47 -10.32 -7.92
CA MET A 56 -3.04 -9.67 -6.68
C MET A 56 -1.68 -10.23 -6.28
N ALA A 57 -0.62 -9.43 -6.41
CA ALA A 57 0.74 -9.88 -6.19
C ALA A 57 1.52 -8.96 -5.25
N THR A 58 2.47 -9.53 -4.51
CA THR A 58 3.36 -8.80 -3.60
C THR A 58 4.67 -8.39 -4.28
N SER A 59 5.34 -7.32 -3.88
CA SER A 59 4.95 -6.33 -2.86
C SER A 59 4.17 -5.14 -3.44
N GLY A 60 3.38 -4.47 -2.60
CA GLY A 60 2.47 -3.39 -3.02
C GLY A 60 3.11 -2.08 -3.49
N MET A 61 4.43 -1.93 -3.33
CA MET A 61 5.21 -0.81 -3.90
C MET A 61 6.15 -1.24 -5.05
N MET A 62 6.01 -2.50 -5.50
CA MET A 62 6.85 -3.09 -6.54
C MET A 62 8.35 -3.00 -6.24
N THR A 63 8.76 -3.14 -4.98
CA THR A 63 10.19 -3.14 -4.59
C THR A 63 10.88 -4.48 -4.88
N GLY A 64 10.10 -5.50 -5.26
CA GLY A 64 10.55 -6.86 -5.55
C GLY A 64 9.40 -7.87 -5.48
N GLY A 65 9.73 -9.12 -5.76
CA GLY A 65 8.78 -10.24 -5.72
C GLY A 65 7.89 -10.34 -6.95
N ALA A 66 6.78 -11.07 -6.82
CA ALA A 66 5.90 -11.45 -7.92
C ALA A 66 5.31 -10.25 -8.68
N SER A 67 4.97 -9.16 -7.99
CA SER A 67 4.44 -7.92 -8.59
C SER A 67 5.36 -7.34 -9.66
N VAL A 68 6.68 -7.37 -9.43
CA VAL A 68 7.68 -6.88 -10.38
C VAL A 68 7.77 -7.81 -11.59
N GLU A 69 7.71 -9.12 -11.38
CA GLU A 69 7.74 -10.10 -12.47
C GLU A 69 6.48 -9.99 -13.36
N TYR A 70 5.29 -9.90 -12.76
CA TYR A 70 4.07 -9.65 -13.51
C TYR A 70 4.14 -8.33 -14.28
N PHE A 71 4.61 -7.26 -13.66
CA PHE A 71 4.78 -5.97 -14.34
C PHE A 71 5.72 -6.09 -15.54
N LYS A 72 6.90 -6.68 -15.38
CA LYS A 72 7.87 -6.90 -16.47
C LYS A 72 7.24 -7.57 -17.69
N ARG A 73 6.39 -8.57 -17.45
CA ARG A 73 5.79 -9.42 -18.49
C ARG A 73 4.49 -8.87 -19.07
N LEU A 74 3.83 -7.93 -18.38
CA LEU A 74 2.51 -7.43 -18.76
C LEU A 74 2.50 -5.94 -19.16
N ALA A 75 3.52 -5.15 -18.78
CA ALA A 75 3.54 -3.69 -18.89
C ALA A 75 3.47 -3.16 -20.33
N ASP A 76 3.99 -3.90 -21.30
CA ASP A 76 4.10 -3.50 -22.71
C ASP A 76 2.81 -3.71 -23.51
N ASN A 77 1.72 -4.12 -22.86
CA ASN A 77 0.46 -4.41 -23.52
C ASN A 77 -0.66 -3.47 -23.07
N LYS A 78 -1.17 -2.67 -24.01
CA LYS A 78 -2.25 -1.68 -23.81
C LYS A 78 -3.59 -2.27 -23.35
N ARG A 79 -3.81 -3.58 -23.49
CA ARG A 79 -5.02 -4.26 -22.99
C ARG A 79 -4.96 -4.55 -21.50
N ASN A 80 -3.78 -4.46 -20.91
CA ASN A 80 -3.57 -4.67 -19.48
C ASN A 80 -3.72 -3.35 -18.72
N GLY A 81 -3.88 -3.46 -17.41
CA GLY A 81 -3.83 -2.32 -16.50
C GLY A 81 -3.23 -2.69 -15.16
N ILE A 82 -2.67 -1.69 -14.48
CA ILE A 82 -2.18 -1.77 -13.11
C ILE A 82 -2.94 -0.79 -12.22
N LEU A 83 -3.36 -1.28 -11.06
CA LEU A 83 -4.10 -0.52 -10.05
C LEU A 83 -3.25 -0.34 -8.79
N PHE A 84 -2.88 0.89 -8.48
CA PHE A 84 -2.29 1.24 -7.19
C PHE A 84 -3.39 1.58 -6.18
N VAL A 85 -3.47 0.84 -5.09
CA VAL A 85 -4.51 0.98 -4.05
C VAL A 85 -3.97 1.55 -2.72
N GLY A 86 -2.67 1.79 -2.64
CA GLY A 86 -1.98 2.29 -1.46
C GLY A 86 -0.84 3.24 -1.81
N TYR A 87 -0.25 3.85 -0.78
CA TYR A 87 0.86 4.79 -0.94
C TYR A 87 2.06 4.16 -1.66
N GLN A 88 2.64 4.91 -2.59
CA GLN A 88 3.87 4.55 -3.29
C GLN A 88 5.02 5.43 -2.79
N GLY A 89 5.97 4.80 -2.10
CA GLY A 89 7.12 5.48 -1.51
C GLY A 89 8.05 6.04 -2.57
N GLN A 90 8.63 7.21 -2.26
CA GLN A 90 9.66 7.82 -3.12
C GLN A 90 10.81 6.85 -3.39
N GLY A 91 11.25 6.82 -4.65
CA GLY A 91 12.30 5.90 -5.12
C GLY A 91 11.84 4.45 -5.41
N SER A 92 10.60 4.08 -5.07
CA SER A 92 10.05 2.77 -5.44
C SER A 92 9.73 2.70 -6.95
N LEU A 93 9.77 1.49 -7.52
CA LEU A 93 9.32 1.27 -8.89
C LEU A 93 7.84 1.62 -9.05
N GLY A 94 6.99 1.24 -8.09
CA GLY A 94 5.58 1.56 -8.15
C GLY A 94 5.33 3.07 -8.20
N ARG A 95 6.14 3.88 -7.51
CA ARG A 95 6.06 5.34 -7.58
C ARG A 95 6.41 5.88 -8.97
N LYS A 96 7.49 5.38 -9.58
CA LYS A 96 7.89 5.76 -10.95
C LYS A 96 6.79 5.52 -11.97
N VAL A 97 6.20 4.32 -11.92
CA VAL A 97 5.09 3.93 -12.81
C VAL A 97 3.86 4.78 -12.53
N GLN A 98 3.52 5.01 -11.26
CA GLN A 98 2.40 5.86 -10.85
C GLN A 98 2.57 7.32 -11.31
N ASP A 99 3.78 7.86 -11.27
CA ASP A 99 4.13 9.21 -11.73
C ASP A 99 4.16 9.33 -13.27
N GLY A 100 3.97 8.22 -13.99
CA GLY A 100 3.74 8.19 -15.43
C GLY A 100 4.98 7.89 -16.27
N GLU A 101 6.08 7.41 -15.67
CA GLU A 101 7.25 6.96 -16.44
C GLU A 101 6.85 5.87 -17.44
N LYS A 102 7.14 6.12 -18.72
CA LYS A 102 6.78 5.23 -19.85
C LYS A 102 7.84 4.21 -20.20
N GLU A 103 9.06 4.42 -19.73
CA GLU A 103 10.18 3.50 -19.92
C GLU A 103 10.89 3.31 -18.58
N ILE A 104 10.89 2.09 -18.08
CA ILE A 104 11.53 1.72 -16.83
C ILE A 104 12.80 0.93 -17.13
N MET A 105 13.94 1.44 -16.73
CA MET A 105 15.21 0.71 -16.75
C MET A 105 15.34 -0.18 -15.51
N MET A 106 15.54 -1.47 -15.72
CA MET A 106 15.73 -2.45 -14.66
C MET A 106 17.04 -3.24 -14.85
N PRO A 107 17.82 -3.46 -13.78
CA PRO A 107 18.98 -4.34 -13.85
C PRO A 107 18.59 -5.78 -14.22
N LYS A 108 19.41 -6.44 -15.03
CA LYS A 108 19.36 -7.88 -15.32
C LYS A 108 20.70 -8.52 -14.96
N MET A 109 20.80 -9.85 -15.03
CA MET A 109 22.07 -10.56 -14.81
C MET A 109 23.21 -10.01 -15.67
N GLU A 110 22.90 -9.65 -16.92
CA GLU A 110 23.83 -9.00 -17.83
C GLU A 110 23.15 -7.76 -18.44
N GLY A 111 23.63 -6.58 -18.04
CA GLY A 111 23.16 -5.30 -18.56
C GLY A 111 21.85 -4.79 -17.95
N VAL A 112 21.11 -4.04 -18.76
CA VAL A 112 19.89 -3.33 -18.37
C VAL A 112 18.77 -3.70 -19.33
N GLU A 113 17.61 -4.01 -18.75
CA GLU A 113 16.37 -4.26 -19.48
C GLU A 113 15.52 -2.99 -19.44
N THR A 114 14.99 -2.56 -20.59
CA THR A 114 14.06 -1.43 -20.66
C THR A 114 12.66 -1.96 -20.86
N ILE A 115 11.77 -1.65 -19.93
CA ILE A 115 10.36 -2.07 -19.93
C ILE A 115 9.52 -0.89 -20.40
N LYS A 116 8.76 -1.09 -21.47
CA LYS A 116 7.77 -0.11 -21.93
C LYS A 116 6.49 -0.23 -21.12
N VAL A 117 5.97 0.89 -20.65
CA VAL A 117 4.72 0.97 -19.88
C VAL A 117 3.61 1.45 -20.79
N GLU A 118 3.03 0.52 -21.54
CA GLU A 118 1.89 0.76 -22.43
C GLU A 118 0.54 0.45 -21.76
N MET A 119 0.54 -0.35 -20.69
CA MET A 119 -0.66 -0.66 -19.90
C MET A 119 -1.28 0.58 -19.26
N GLU A 120 -2.58 0.49 -18.97
CA GLU A 120 -3.27 1.55 -18.24
C GLU A 120 -2.78 1.62 -16.79
N VAL A 121 -2.39 2.81 -16.33
CA VAL A 121 -1.99 3.04 -14.94
C VAL A 121 -3.08 3.84 -14.24
N LYS A 122 -3.68 3.25 -13.20
CA LYS A 122 -4.72 3.89 -12.39
C LYS A 122 -4.39 3.82 -10.90
N THR A 123 -4.79 4.84 -10.18
CA THR A 123 -4.71 4.88 -8.71
C THR A 123 -6.12 4.95 -8.14
N ILE A 124 -6.44 4.02 -7.24
CA ILE A 124 -7.71 4.02 -6.52
C ILE A 124 -7.44 4.55 -5.11
N ALA A 125 -7.96 5.74 -4.83
CA ALA A 125 -7.94 6.32 -3.50
C ALA A 125 -8.99 5.64 -2.59
N GLY A 126 -8.70 5.56 -1.29
CA GLY A 126 -9.67 5.11 -0.27
C GLY A 126 -9.55 3.66 0.19
N LEU A 127 -8.63 2.87 -0.38
CA LEU A 127 -8.32 1.50 0.07
C LEU A 127 -7.06 1.41 0.94
N THR A 128 -6.42 2.55 1.21
CA THR A 128 -5.26 2.64 2.09
C THR A 128 -5.65 2.40 3.56
N GLY A 129 -4.77 1.73 4.32
CA GLY A 129 -4.91 1.60 5.76
C GLY A 129 -4.53 2.87 6.55
N HIS A 130 -4.04 3.91 5.87
CA HIS A 130 -3.67 5.17 6.51
C HIS A 130 -4.86 6.12 6.61
N ALA A 131 -5.03 6.73 7.79
CA ALA A 131 -5.94 7.83 7.99
C ALA A 131 -5.62 9.02 7.06
N GLY A 132 -6.63 9.54 6.39
CA GLY A 132 -6.54 10.78 5.62
C GLY A 132 -6.33 12.00 6.52
N ARG A 133 -6.01 13.14 5.90
CA ARG A 133 -5.74 14.41 6.61
C ARG A 133 -6.82 14.76 7.64
N ASN A 134 -8.09 14.72 7.23
CA ASN A 134 -9.20 15.10 8.10
C ASN A 134 -9.40 14.10 9.25
N GLU A 135 -9.11 12.83 9.02
CA GLU A 135 -9.17 11.79 10.06
C GLU A 135 -8.05 11.97 11.08
N LEU A 136 -6.83 12.33 10.66
CA LEU A 136 -5.72 12.67 11.56
C LEU A 136 -6.03 13.88 12.44
N LEU A 137 -6.61 14.94 11.85
CA LEU A 137 -7.05 16.11 12.61
C LEU A 137 -8.16 15.75 13.60
N ARG A 138 -9.16 14.98 13.15
CA ARG A 138 -10.25 14.51 14.01
C ARG A 138 -9.76 13.60 15.14
N PHE A 139 -8.76 12.76 14.89
CA PHE A 139 -8.15 11.92 15.90
C PHE A 139 -7.60 12.77 17.05
N ILE A 140 -6.77 13.77 16.75
CA ILE A 140 -6.22 14.69 17.76
C ILE A 140 -7.31 15.48 18.47
N TYR A 141 -8.33 15.96 17.75
CA TYR A 141 -9.45 16.69 18.33
C TYR A 141 -10.22 15.87 19.37
N ASN A 142 -10.38 14.57 19.13
CA ASN A 142 -11.15 13.66 19.99
C ASN A 142 -10.34 13.10 21.18
N LEU A 143 -9.03 13.33 21.26
CA LEU A 143 -8.21 12.82 22.36
C LEU A 143 -8.60 13.47 23.68
N ASN A 144 -8.88 12.63 24.68
CA ASN A 144 -9.13 13.02 26.05
C ASN A 144 -8.33 12.10 27.01
N PRO A 145 -7.42 12.63 27.84
CA PRO A 145 -7.07 14.05 27.97
C PRO A 145 -6.38 14.60 26.72
N ARG A 146 -6.53 15.91 26.50
CA ARG A 146 -5.91 16.59 25.36
C ARG A 146 -4.37 16.54 25.50
N PRO A 147 -3.62 16.19 24.45
CA PRO A 147 -2.17 16.09 24.54
C PRO A 147 -1.54 17.47 24.77
N LYS A 148 -0.48 17.52 25.59
CA LYS A 148 0.33 18.74 25.82
C LYS A 148 1.35 19.00 24.71
N LYS A 149 1.73 17.94 23.98
CA LYS A 149 2.69 17.96 22.87
C LYS A 149 2.31 16.91 21.84
N ILE A 150 2.46 17.23 20.55
CA ILE A 150 2.19 16.31 19.43
C ILE A 150 3.46 16.20 18.59
N ILE A 151 3.98 14.98 18.43
CA ILE A 151 5.14 14.69 17.59
C ILE A 151 4.66 13.95 16.35
N ILE A 152 4.97 14.51 15.18
CA ILE A 152 4.52 14.01 13.87
C ILE A 152 5.73 13.41 13.16
N ASN A 153 5.55 12.21 12.63
CA ASN A 153 6.57 11.45 11.90
C ASN A 153 5.91 10.65 10.76
N HIS A 154 6.68 9.74 10.15
CA HIS A 154 6.19 8.74 9.18
C HIS A 154 5.35 9.35 8.02
N GLY A 155 5.88 10.41 7.43
CA GLY A 155 5.35 11.04 6.22
C GLY A 155 6.45 11.79 5.50
N GLU A 156 6.16 12.27 4.29
CA GLU A 156 7.07 13.17 3.58
C GLU A 156 7.34 14.42 4.43
N SER A 157 8.58 14.92 4.44
CA SER A 157 9.00 15.98 5.35
C SER A 157 8.10 17.23 5.25
N SER A 158 7.70 17.60 4.04
CA SER A 158 6.77 18.71 3.79
C SER A 158 5.40 18.45 4.42
N LYS A 159 4.88 17.23 4.33
CA LYS A 159 3.58 16.82 4.87
C LYS A 159 3.58 16.74 6.40
N CYS A 160 4.67 16.27 7.01
CA CYS A 160 4.81 16.30 8.47
C CYS A 160 4.83 17.74 9.01
N LEU A 161 5.60 18.63 8.37
CA LEU A 161 5.66 20.05 8.74
C LEU A 161 4.31 20.76 8.54
N GLU A 162 3.63 20.48 7.43
CA GLU A 162 2.31 21.04 7.12
C GLU A 162 1.25 20.61 8.16
N LEU A 163 1.23 19.32 8.52
CA LEU A 163 0.31 18.79 9.52
C LEU A 163 0.63 19.37 10.92
N ALA A 164 1.91 19.49 11.28
CA ALA A 164 2.34 20.11 12.54
C ALA A 164 1.86 21.55 12.64
N SER A 165 2.12 22.35 11.61
CA SER A 165 1.67 23.74 11.54
C SER A 165 0.15 23.85 11.67
N THR A 166 -0.59 22.97 10.99
CA THR A 166 -2.06 22.93 11.04
C THR A 166 -2.56 22.59 12.44
N MET A 167 -2.01 21.56 13.08
CA MET A 167 -2.40 21.13 14.42
C MET A 167 -2.06 22.18 15.48
N HIS A 168 -0.90 22.84 15.38
CA HIS A 168 -0.51 23.94 16.26
C HIS A 168 -1.52 25.09 16.20
N LYS A 169 -1.86 25.54 14.98
CA LYS A 169 -2.83 26.62 14.76
C LYS A 169 -4.22 26.27 15.29
N ASN A 170 -4.71 25.06 14.99
CA ASN A 170 -6.07 24.65 15.32
C ASN A 170 -6.26 24.36 16.81
N TYR A 171 -5.24 23.78 17.46
CA TYR A 171 -5.41 23.24 18.81
C TYR A 171 -4.62 23.99 19.88
N ARG A 172 -3.72 24.93 19.48
CA ARG A 172 -2.84 25.69 20.37
C ARG A 172 -1.99 24.79 21.28
N VAL A 173 -1.55 23.65 20.74
CA VAL A 173 -0.69 22.66 21.40
C VAL A 173 0.71 22.72 20.77
N GLU A 174 1.76 22.45 21.54
CA GLU A 174 3.12 22.32 20.99
C GLU A 174 3.17 21.17 19.98
N THR A 175 3.71 21.42 18.78
CA THR A 175 3.86 20.39 17.75
C THR A 175 5.29 20.34 17.24
N ASN A 176 5.81 19.14 17.00
CA ASN A 176 7.13 18.92 16.42
C ASN A 176 7.04 17.94 15.24
N ALA A 177 7.85 18.16 14.21
CA ALA A 177 8.09 17.20 13.14
C ALA A 177 9.62 16.99 13.04
N PRO A 178 10.21 16.24 13.99
CA PRO A 178 11.65 16.11 14.11
C PRO A 178 12.24 15.36 12.91
N LYS A 179 13.46 15.73 12.55
CA LYS A 179 14.27 14.98 11.59
C LYS A 179 14.88 13.75 12.25
N ASN A 180 15.32 12.79 11.45
CA ASN A 180 16.12 11.67 11.95
C ASN A 180 17.33 12.21 12.73
N LEU A 181 17.62 11.57 13.87
CA LEU A 181 18.68 11.95 14.82
C LEU A 181 18.43 13.21 15.66
N GLU A 182 17.32 13.94 15.45
CA GLU A 182 16.91 14.98 16.39
C GLU A 182 16.35 14.37 17.68
N THR A 183 16.63 15.01 18.82
CA THR A 183 16.15 14.59 20.13
C THR A 183 15.13 15.58 20.67
N VAL A 184 13.93 15.10 20.99
CA VAL A 184 12.88 15.91 21.64
C VAL A 184 12.83 15.55 23.11
N ARG A 185 13.14 16.51 23.99
CA ARG A 185 13.00 16.32 25.44
C ARG A 185 11.52 16.43 25.85
N LEU A 186 11.01 15.38 26.48
CA LEU A 186 9.71 15.40 27.15
C LEU A 186 9.94 15.83 28.61
N ARG A 187 9.23 16.88 29.04
CA ARG A 187 9.23 17.36 30.44
C ARG A 187 7.81 17.32 30.95
#